data_AF-A0A5K1F832-F1
#
_entry.id   AF-A0A5K1F832-F1
#
_cell.length_a   1.000
_cell.length_b   1.000
_cell.length_c   1.000
_cell.angle_alpha   90.00
_cell.angle_beta   90.00
_cell.angle_gamma   90.00
#
_symmetry.space_group_name_H-M   'P 1'
#
loop_
_entity.id
_entity.type
_entity.pdbx_description
1 polymer ?
#
loop_
_entity_poly.entity_id
_entity_poly.type
_entity_poly.pdbx_seq_one_letter_code
_entity_poly.pdbx_strand_id
1 'polypeptide(L)'
;NFQRDWELLVDGTLIGFWPKTNYRASVANIVLWGGEILNERTRGRHTTTQMGSGHFATEPRGKVAYVSKMQLYTRDLLRYNAPQQVEVIETNPNCYN
;
A
#
# COMPACT_ATOMS: atom_id res chain seq x y z
N ASN A 1 -14.57 10.89 -23.06
CA ASN A 1 -13.77 11.70 -22.12
C ASN A 1 -13.43 10.90 -20.88
N PHE A 2 -12.21 10.35 -20.82
CA PHE A 2 -11.72 9.46 -19.75
C PHE A 2 -10.59 10.11 -18.95
N GLN A 3 -10.77 11.35 -18.52
CA GLN A 3 -9.86 12.00 -17.57
C GLN A 3 -10.52 11.93 -16.20
N ARG A 4 -10.00 11.06 -15.33
CA ARG A 4 -10.41 11.00 -13.94
C ARG A 4 -9.18 10.85 -13.08
N ASP A 5 -9.25 11.49 -11.93
CA ASP A 5 -8.26 11.46 -10.87
C ASP A 5 -8.36 10.12 -10.12
N TRP A 6 -7.34 9.79 -9.34
CA TRP A 6 -7.37 8.63 -8.46
C TRP A 6 -7.87 9.05 -7.08
N GLU A 7 -8.82 8.31 -6.54
CA GLU A 7 -9.43 8.55 -5.22
C GLU A 7 -9.18 7.34 -4.33
N LEU A 8 -8.86 7.59 -3.06
CA LEU A 8 -8.83 6.58 -2.01
C LEU A 8 -9.99 6.85 -1.07
N LEU A 9 -10.93 5.90 -1.01
CA LEU A 9 -12.07 5.95 -0.10
C LEU A 9 -11.95 4.86 0.96
N VAL A 10 -12.30 5.19 2.20
CA VAL A 10 -12.49 4.25 3.30
C VAL A 10 -13.88 4.46 3.85
N ASP A 11 -14.72 3.41 3.81
CA ASP A 11 -16.14 3.47 4.21
C ASP A 11 -16.91 4.64 3.58
N GLY A 12 -16.63 4.91 2.30
CA GLY A 12 -17.22 6.01 1.54
C GLY A 12 -16.63 7.40 1.84
N THR A 13 -15.71 7.52 2.80
CA THR A 13 -15.00 8.76 3.12
C THR A 13 -13.77 8.91 2.23
N LEU A 14 -13.67 10.00 1.47
CA LEU A 14 -12.49 10.35 0.68
C LEU A 14 -11.33 10.72 1.62
N ILE A 15 -10.25 9.93 1.60
CA ILE A 15 -9.06 10.15 2.43
C ILE A 15 -7.78 10.36 1.61
N GLY A 16 -7.83 10.24 0.29
CA GLY A 16 -6.70 10.49 -0.60
C GLY A 16 -7.15 10.81 -2.01
N PHE A 17 -6.40 11.67 -2.69
CA PHE A 17 -6.71 12.15 -4.03
C PHE A 17 -5.43 12.44 -4.81
N TRP A 18 -5.35 11.94 -6.05
CA TRP A 18 -4.22 12.15 -6.95
C TRP A 18 -4.71 12.61 -8.32
N PRO A 19 -4.55 13.91 -8.63
CA PRO A 19 -4.99 14.48 -9.90
C PRO A 19 -4.26 13.86 -11.07
N LYS A 20 -4.97 13.49 -12.15
CA LYS A 20 -4.35 12.97 -13.37
C LYS A 20 -3.36 13.97 -13.99
N THR A 21 -3.59 15.27 -13.84
CA THR A 21 -2.70 16.33 -14.35
C THR A 21 -1.27 16.23 -13.83
N ASN A 22 -1.07 15.54 -12.70
CA ASN A 22 0.25 15.34 -12.11
C ASN A 22 1.01 14.16 -12.74
N TYR A 23 0.37 13.37 -13.62
CA TYR A 23 0.94 12.14 -14.17
C TYR A 23 0.91 12.13 -15.70
N ARG A 24 2.03 11.71 -16.29
CA ARG A 24 2.15 11.54 -17.75
C ARG A 24 1.63 10.19 -18.25
N ALA A 25 1.56 9.19 -17.36
CA ALA A 25 1.02 7.88 -17.68
C ALA A 25 -0.51 7.91 -17.72
N SER A 26 -1.11 7.26 -18.71
CA SER A 26 -2.56 7.17 -18.87
C SER A 26 -3.19 6.04 -18.05
N VAL A 27 -2.38 5.09 -17.59
CA VAL A 27 -2.81 3.88 -16.86
C VAL A 27 -1.82 3.55 -15.74
N ALA A 28 -2.31 2.95 -14.66
CA ALA A 28 -1.47 2.28 -13.68
C ALA A 28 -1.08 0.89 -14.22
N ASN A 29 0.19 0.52 -14.08
CA ASN A 29 0.71 -0.80 -14.47
C ASN A 29 1.06 -1.67 -13.25
N ILE A 30 1.12 -1.09 -12.06
CA ILE A 30 1.46 -1.76 -10.80
C ILE A 30 0.51 -1.24 -9.72
N VAL A 31 0.04 -2.13 -8.86
CA VAL A 31 -0.69 -1.81 -7.63
C VAL A 31 0.11 -2.37 -6.47
N LEU A 32 0.50 -1.50 -5.54
CA LEU A 32 1.19 -1.86 -4.30
C LEU A 32 0.31 -1.46 -3.11
N TRP A 33 0.34 -2.25 -2.06
CA TRP A 33 -0.31 -1.97 -0.79
C TRP A 33 0.55 -2.55 0.34
N GLY A 34 0.45 -1.97 1.53
CA GLY A 34 1.21 -2.41 2.69
C GLY A 34 1.49 -1.26 3.64
N GLY A 35 2.51 -1.43 4.47
CA GLY A 35 3.09 -0.35 5.27
C GLY A 35 4.43 0.07 4.70
N GLU A 36 4.70 1.38 4.69
CA GLU A 36 6.00 1.94 4.36
C GLU A 36 6.50 2.75 5.57
N ILE A 37 7.78 2.60 5.91
CA ILE A 37 8.46 3.49 6.84
C ILE A 37 9.61 4.16 6.11
N LEU A 38 9.48 5.48 5.93
CA LEU A 38 10.55 6.29 5.39
C LEU A 38 11.60 6.53 6.48
N ASN A 39 12.82 6.08 6.21
CA ASN A 39 13.99 6.37 7.04
C ASN A 39 15.11 6.94 6.16
N GLU A 40 15.15 8.27 6.06
CA GLU A 40 16.17 9.00 5.31
C GLU A 40 17.54 9.04 6.01
N ARG A 41 17.66 8.46 7.22
CA ARG A 41 18.87 8.48 8.06
C ARG A 41 19.48 9.88 8.16
N THR A 42 18.67 10.93 8.23
CA THR A 42 19.10 12.35 8.24
C THR A 42 20.09 12.70 9.35
N ARG A 43 20.24 11.84 10.37
CA ARG A 43 21.23 11.97 11.46
C ARG A 43 22.14 10.75 11.63
N GLY A 44 22.31 9.92 10.60
CA GLY A 44 23.16 8.72 10.65
C GLY A 44 22.62 7.56 11.50
N ARG A 45 21.44 7.71 12.12
CA ARG A 45 20.76 6.65 12.88
C ARG A 45 19.46 6.25 12.17
N HIS A 46 19.09 4.98 12.31
CA HIS A 46 17.76 4.51 11.92
C HIS A 46 16.68 5.29 12.69
N THR A 47 15.53 5.56 12.06
CA THR A 47 14.38 6.18 12.74
C THR A 47 14.01 5.35 13.97
N THR A 48 13.66 6.01 15.08
CA THR A 48 13.07 5.33 16.25
C THR A 48 11.63 4.88 16.00
N THR A 49 11.04 5.32 14.89
CA THR A 49 9.70 4.92 14.46
C THR A 49 9.70 3.42 14.22
N GLN A 50 9.03 2.68 15.11
CA GLN A 50 8.74 1.28 14.91
C GLN A 50 7.66 1.15 13.82
N MET A 51 7.76 0.14 12.97
CA MET A 51 6.66 -0.20 12.06
C MET A 51 5.46 -0.67 12.90
N GLY A 52 4.26 -0.20 12.57
CA GLY A 52 3.04 -0.70 13.21
C GLY A 52 2.99 -0.45 14.72
N SER A 53 2.56 -1.46 15.48
CA SER A 53 2.34 -1.41 16.93
C SER A 53 3.61 -1.54 17.78
N GLY A 54 4.79 -1.70 17.16
CA GLY A 54 6.03 -2.06 17.86
C GLY A 54 6.14 -3.54 18.24
N HIS A 55 5.17 -4.37 17.84
CA HIS A 55 5.20 -5.83 17.99
C HIS A 55 5.84 -6.52 16.80
N PHE A 56 6.46 -7.67 17.05
CA PHE A 56 7.08 -8.49 16.00
C PHE A 56 6.02 -9.15 15.12
N ALA A 57 6.32 -9.31 13.83
CA ALA A 57 5.42 -9.94 12.86
C ALA A 57 5.06 -11.40 13.22
N THR A 58 5.89 -12.05 14.03
CA THR A 58 5.70 -13.42 14.53
C THR A 58 4.71 -13.52 15.70
N GLU A 59 4.28 -12.39 16.27
CA GLU A 59 3.33 -12.37 17.39
C GLU A 59 1.90 -12.74 16.95
N PRO A 60 1.03 -13.17 17.90
CA PRO A 60 -0.35 -13.54 17.58
C PRO A 60 -1.17 -12.40 16.95
N ARG A 61 -2.22 -12.80 16.22
CA ARG A 61 -3.24 -11.87 15.71
C ARG A 61 -3.76 -10.95 16.83
N GLY A 62 -3.92 -9.67 16.53
CA GLY A 62 -4.28 -8.63 17.50
C GLY A 62 -3.09 -7.78 17.96
N LYS A 63 -1.86 -8.25 17.74
CA LYS A 63 -0.64 -7.46 17.92
C LYS A 63 -0.03 -7.01 16.61
N VAL A 64 -0.27 -7.75 15.53
CA VAL A 64 0.19 -7.48 14.17
C VAL A 64 -0.95 -6.99 13.28
N ALA A 65 -0.62 -6.14 12.31
CA ALA A 65 -1.54 -5.77 11.24
C ALA A 65 -1.58 -6.88 10.17
N TYR A 66 -2.77 -7.22 9.68
CA TYR A 66 -2.96 -8.25 8.65
C TYR A 66 -3.95 -7.78 7.60
N VAL A 67 -3.54 -7.79 6.34
CA VAL A 67 -4.38 -7.44 5.19
C VAL A 67 -4.63 -8.71 4.38
N SER A 68 -5.90 -9.00 4.06
CA SER A 68 -6.27 -10.19 3.31
C SER A 68 -7.50 -9.97 2.44
N LYS A 69 -7.75 -10.92 1.54
CA LYS A 69 -8.92 -10.94 0.63
C LYS A 69 -9.04 -9.70 -0.27
N MET A 70 -7.90 -9.13 -0.67
CA MET A 70 -7.90 -8.02 -1.62
C MET A 70 -8.35 -8.48 -3.00
N GLN A 71 -9.13 -7.62 -3.65
CA GLN A 71 -9.68 -7.85 -4.97
C GLN A 71 -9.61 -6.56 -5.76
N LEU A 72 -9.24 -6.68 -7.03
CA LEU A 72 -9.29 -5.58 -7.97
C LEU A 72 -10.61 -5.66 -8.73
N TYR A 73 -11.21 -4.51 -8.97
CA TYR A 73 -12.42 -4.38 -9.77
C TYR A 73 -12.19 -3.35 -10.86
N THR A 74 -12.71 -3.63 -12.05
CA THR A 74 -12.80 -2.63 -13.10
C THR A 74 -13.85 -1.59 -12.71
N ARG A 75 -13.88 -0.49 -13.45
CA ARG A 75 -14.86 0.57 -13.25
C ARG A 75 -16.31 0.09 -13.38
N ASP A 76 -16.55 -0.92 -14.20
CA ASP A 76 -17.88 -1.51 -14.40
C ASP A 76 -18.22 -2.56 -13.33
N LEU A 77 -17.49 -2.53 -12.19
CA LEU A 77 -17.64 -3.43 -11.05
C LEU A 77 -17.42 -4.92 -11.39
N LEU A 78 -16.68 -5.18 -12.47
CA LEU A 78 -16.28 -6.53 -12.82
C LEU A 78 -14.99 -6.88 -12.08
N ARG A 79 -14.94 -8.05 -11.45
CA ARG A 79 -13.72 -8.52 -10.79
C ARG A 79 -12.60 -8.62 -11.81
N TYR A 80 -11.52 -7.89 -11.57
CA TYR A 80 -10.30 -7.94 -12.36
C TYR A 80 -9.39 -9.05 -11.83
N ASN A 81 -9.08 -10.01 -12.70
CA ASN A 81 -8.10 -11.04 -12.40
C ASN A 81 -6.73 -10.52 -12.84
N ALA A 82 -5.87 -10.23 -11.85
CA ALA A 82 -4.52 -9.76 -12.13
C ALA A 82 -3.79 -10.79 -13.01
N PRO A 83 -3.11 -10.34 -14.09
CA PRO A 83 -2.39 -11.24 -15.00
C PRO A 83 -1.15 -11.86 -14.34
N GLN A 84 -0.70 -11.29 -13.23
CA GLN A 84 0.48 -11.70 -12.47
C GLN A 84 0.07 -12.11 -11.06
N GLN A 85 0.83 -13.04 -10.47
CA GLN A 85 0.65 -13.43 -9.08
C GLN A 85 1.01 -12.27 -8.15
N VAL A 86 0.32 -12.19 -7.00
CA VAL A 86 0.67 -11.26 -5.93
C VAL A 86 2.04 -11.64 -5.36
N GLU A 87 2.97 -10.69 -5.41
CA GLU A 87 4.28 -10.81 -4.77
C GLU A 87 4.28 -10.09 -3.41
N VAL A 88 4.99 -10.68 -2.45
CA VAL A 88 5.24 -10.06 -1.14
C VAL A 88 6.65 -9.51 -1.16
N ILE A 89 6.78 -8.20 -0.94
CA ILE A 89 8.08 -7.50 -0.94
C ILE A 89 8.37 -7.01 0.47
N GLU A 90 9.56 -7.32 0.95
CA GLU A 90 10.09 -6.82 2.22
C GLU A 90 11.50 -6.29 1.98
N THR A 91 11.72 -5.00 2.27
CA THR A 91 12.99 -4.33 1.96
C THR A 91 14.09 -4.66 2.96
N ASN A 92 13.74 -5.09 4.17
CA ASN A 92 14.71 -5.38 5.23
C ASN A 92 14.18 -6.43 6.24
N PRO A 93 14.20 -7.72 5.87
CA PRO A 93 13.57 -8.79 6.64
C PRO A 93 14.07 -8.96 8.07
N ASN A 94 15.32 -8.57 8.35
CA ASN A 94 15.89 -8.69 9.69
C ASN A 94 15.57 -7.51 10.60
N CYS A 95 14.95 -6.44 10.08
CA CYS A 95 14.59 -5.25 10.85
C CYS A 95 13.09 -5.16 11.19
N TYR A 96 12.28 -6.07 10.66
CA TYR A 96 10.83 -6.11 10.85
C TYR A 96 10.34 -7.42 11.48
N ASN A 97 11.25 -8.38 11.69
CA ASN A 97 11.02 -9.64 12.41
C ASN A 97 11.34 -9.56 13.90
#